data_AF-A0A0A1Z113-F1
#
_entry.id   AF-A0A0A1Z113-F1
#
_cell.length_a   1.000
_cell.length_b   1.000
_cell.length_c   1.000
_cell.angle_alpha   90.00
_cell.angle_beta   90.00
_cell.angle_gamma   90.00
#
_symmetry.space_group_name_H-M   'P 1'
#
loop_
_entity.id
_entity.type
_entity.pdbx_description
1 polymer ?
#
loop_
_entity_poly.entity_id
_entity_poly.type
_entity_poly.pdbx_seq_one_letter_code
_entity_poly.pdbx_strand_id
1 'polypeptide(L)'
;MKTQKIPAIIGNQKTEVTVKYDTSKSLMVFSEADNFKTIYEGRDMYVCLAKIRADFPHITFLCKGAKLNVKPSRMASQMSAGLVAYEMTLGKQATNENIVHLFDYEEDNLTNNPQEQIDFFKKWLASLGAQDYEKFN
;
A
#
# COMPACT_ATOMS: atom_id res chain seq x y z
N MET A 1 2.75 10.00 -16.91
CA MET A 1 3.25 9.24 -15.74
C MET A 1 3.76 10.21 -14.70
N LYS A 2 3.36 10.01 -13.44
CA LYS A 2 3.89 10.73 -12.28
C LYS A 2 5.11 9.98 -11.73
N THR A 3 6.03 10.69 -11.10
CA THR A 3 7.21 10.09 -10.44
C THR A 3 7.07 10.32 -8.94
N GLN A 4 7.28 9.28 -8.15
CA GLN A 4 7.30 9.36 -6.69
C GLN A 4 8.58 8.75 -6.16
N LYS A 5 9.19 9.47 -5.23
CA LYS A 5 10.31 9.02 -4.41
C LYS A 5 9.77 8.48 -3.09
N ILE A 6 10.21 7.31 -2.69
CA ILE A 6 9.77 6.62 -1.48
C ILE A 6 11.02 6.32 -0.65
N PRO A 7 11.12 6.83 0.59
CA PRO A 7 12.19 6.43 1.49
C PRO A 7 12.12 4.91 1.74
N ALA A 8 13.26 4.25 1.80
CA ALA A 8 13.33 2.79 1.95
C ALA A 8 14.53 2.38 2.79
N ILE A 9 14.51 1.16 3.30
CA ILE A 9 15.67 0.51 3.93
C ILE A 9 16.08 -0.68 3.05
N ILE A 10 17.34 -0.69 2.61
CA ILE A 10 17.96 -1.79 1.87
C ILE A 10 19.28 -2.12 2.57
N GLY A 11 19.47 -3.35 3.02
CA GLY A 11 20.69 -3.76 3.72
C GLY A 11 21.01 -2.89 4.95
N ASN A 12 19.99 -2.52 5.74
CA ASN A 12 20.07 -1.61 6.90
C ASN A 12 20.46 -0.16 6.59
N GLN A 13 20.55 0.24 5.32
CA GLN A 13 20.80 1.62 4.93
C GLN A 13 19.50 2.31 4.53
N LYS A 14 19.21 3.46 5.15
CA LYS A 14 18.14 4.35 4.68
C LYS A 14 18.56 4.93 3.33
N THR A 15 17.74 4.71 2.32
CA THR A 15 17.91 5.18 0.95
C THR A 15 16.57 5.67 0.40
N GLU A 16 16.52 5.98 -0.89
CA GLU A 16 15.32 6.38 -1.60
C GLU A 16 15.16 5.54 -2.86
N VAL A 17 13.97 4.98 -3.06
CA VAL A 17 13.61 4.29 -4.29
C VAL A 17 12.60 5.10 -5.09
N THR A 18 12.59 4.94 -6.40
CA THR A 18 11.70 5.69 -7.28
C THR A 18 10.70 4.77 -7.95
N VAL A 19 9.42 5.14 -7.89
CA VAL A 19 8.36 4.56 -8.70
C VAL A 19 7.85 5.59 -9.73
N LYS A 20 7.49 5.12 -10.92
CA LYS A 20 6.75 5.91 -11.90
C LYS A 20 5.38 5.29 -12.10
N TYR A 21 4.31 6.07 -12.10
CA TYR A 21 2.97 5.51 -12.15
C TYR A 21 2.01 6.28 -13.04
N ASP A 22 0.99 5.56 -13.54
CA ASP A 22 -0.09 6.08 -14.37
C ASP A 22 -1.43 5.59 -13.79
N THR A 23 -2.16 6.52 -13.17
CA THR A 23 -3.47 6.22 -12.55
C THR A 23 -4.55 5.93 -13.57
N SER A 24 -4.42 6.40 -14.82
CA SER A 24 -5.40 6.13 -15.87
C SER A 24 -5.29 4.72 -16.44
N LYS A 25 -4.10 4.11 -16.32
CA LYS A 25 -3.81 2.77 -16.81
C LYS A 25 -3.66 1.73 -15.68
N SER A 26 -3.72 2.18 -14.43
CA SER A 26 -3.39 1.37 -13.25
C SER A 26 -2.05 0.63 -13.37
N LEU A 27 -1.02 1.37 -13.82
CA LEU A 27 0.34 0.87 -13.98
C LEU A 27 1.32 1.58 -13.04
N MET A 28 2.22 0.81 -12.44
CA MET A 28 3.39 1.30 -11.73
C MET A 28 4.65 0.66 -12.28
N VAL A 29 5.72 1.42 -12.31
CA VAL A 29 7.03 1.00 -12.76
C VAL A 29 7.97 1.14 -11.58
N PHE A 30 8.73 0.08 -11.33
CA PHE A 30 9.80 0.07 -10.34
C PHE A 30 11.11 -0.39 -10.98
N SER A 31 12.22 0.14 -10.47
CA SER A 31 13.57 -0.13 -10.93
C SER A 31 14.50 0.02 -9.74
N GLU A 32 15.22 -1.07 -9.42
CA GLU A 32 16.24 -1.07 -8.36
C GLU A 32 17.61 -0.63 -8.89
N ALA A 33 17.84 -0.78 -10.20
CA ALA A 33 19.07 -0.39 -10.90
C ALA A 33 18.75 0.09 -12.33
N ASP A 34 19.61 0.95 -12.90
CA ASP A 34 19.38 1.60 -14.21
C ASP A 34 19.10 0.64 -15.37
N ASN A 35 19.60 -0.60 -15.29
CA ASN A 35 19.44 -1.63 -16.31
C ASN A 35 18.25 -2.58 -16.06
N PHE A 36 17.51 -2.40 -14.97
CA PHE A 36 16.40 -3.27 -14.60
C PHE A 36 15.13 -2.46 -14.33
N LYS A 37 14.03 -2.79 -15.01
CA LYS A 37 12.75 -2.10 -14.87
C LYS A 37 11.62 -3.11 -15.00
N THR A 38 10.78 -3.19 -13.98
CA THR A 38 9.57 -4.03 -14.00
C THR A 38 8.32 -3.16 -14.05
N ILE A 39 7.33 -3.61 -14.82
CA ILE A 39 6.02 -2.98 -14.92
C ILE A 39 5.03 -3.82 -14.13
N TYR A 40 4.30 -3.15 -13.24
CA TYR A 40 3.29 -3.72 -12.37
C TYR A 40 1.93 -3.17 -12.76
N GLU A 41 1.04 -4.06 -13.18
CA GLU A 41 -0.35 -3.75 -13.43
C GLU A 41 -1.21 -4.23 -12.27
N GLY A 42 -2.19 -3.42 -11.87
CA GLY A 42 -3.13 -3.76 -10.81
C GLY A 42 -4.47 -3.10 -11.05
N ARG A 43 -5.41 -3.29 -10.12
CA ARG A 43 -6.68 -2.56 -10.14
C ARG A 43 -6.48 -1.07 -9.80
N ASP A 44 -5.44 -0.75 -9.02
CA ASP A 44 -5.11 0.59 -8.54
C ASP A 44 -3.63 0.67 -8.09
N MET A 45 -3.19 1.85 -7.63
CA MET A 45 -1.81 2.08 -7.20
C MET A 45 -1.43 1.33 -5.92
N TYR A 46 -2.38 1.09 -5.02
CA TYR A 46 -2.17 0.30 -3.81
C TYR A 46 -1.79 -1.14 -4.16
N VAL A 47 -2.53 -1.78 -5.09
CA VAL A 47 -2.22 -3.13 -5.56
C VAL A 47 -0.91 -3.18 -6.35
N CYS A 48 -0.61 -2.16 -7.15
CA CYS A 48 0.68 -2.10 -7.85
C CYS A 48 1.85 -2.05 -6.86
N LEU A 49 1.77 -1.19 -5.84
CA LEU A 49 2.79 -1.10 -4.78
C LEU A 49 2.89 -2.40 -3.98
N ALA A 50 1.77 -3.06 -3.70
CA ALA A 50 1.74 -4.36 -3.03
C ALA A 50 2.49 -5.45 -3.82
N LYS A 51 2.35 -5.49 -5.15
CA LYS A 51 3.11 -6.41 -6.00
C LYS A 51 4.61 -6.09 -6.00
N ILE A 52 4.98 -4.82 -6.05
CA ILE A 52 6.40 -4.41 -5.92
C ILE A 52 6.96 -4.91 -4.59
N ARG A 53 6.27 -4.66 -3.47
CA ARG A 53 6.73 -5.10 -2.14
C ARG A 53 6.92 -6.63 -2.05
N ALA A 54 6.02 -7.39 -2.67
CA ALA A 54 6.10 -8.85 -2.69
C ALA A 54 7.30 -9.36 -3.52
N ASP A 55 7.63 -8.69 -4.63
CA ASP A 55 8.76 -9.06 -5.49
C ASP A 55 10.12 -8.63 -4.94
N PHE A 56 10.16 -7.58 -4.09
CA PHE A 56 11.37 -7.06 -3.45
C PHE A 56 11.31 -7.17 -1.92
N PRO A 57 11.23 -8.37 -1.34
CA PRO A 57 11.05 -8.55 0.10
C PRO A 57 12.24 -8.03 0.93
N HIS A 58 13.41 -7.85 0.33
CA HIS A 58 14.60 -7.26 0.96
C HIS A 58 14.56 -5.73 1.07
N ILE A 59 13.59 -5.06 0.43
CA ILE A 59 13.40 -3.61 0.49
C ILE A 59 12.26 -3.32 1.48
N THR A 60 12.53 -2.58 2.55
CA THR A 60 11.46 -2.06 3.41
C THR A 60 11.03 -0.68 2.90
N PHE A 61 9.83 -0.58 2.33
CA PHE A 61 9.28 0.68 1.83
C PHE A 61 8.70 1.49 2.98
N LEU A 62 9.27 2.66 3.27
CA LEU A 62 8.88 3.51 4.41
C LEU A 62 7.70 4.43 4.03
N CYS A 63 6.55 3.83 3.75
CA CYS A 63 5.35 4.58 3.41
C CYS A 63 4.05 3.94 3.93
N LYS A 64 2.99 4.74 4.05
CA LYS A 64 1.67 4.30 4.51
C LYS A 64 1.11 3.13 3.71
N GLY A 65 1.39 3.05 2.39
CA GLY A 65 0.99 1.92 1.56
C GLY A 65 1.59 0.57 1.96
N ALA A 66 2.67 0.57 2.75
CA ALA A 66 3.29 -0.62 3.31
C ALA A 66 2.86 -0.91 4.77
N LYS A 67 2.11 -0.01 5.42
CA LYS A 67 1.67 -0.19 6.81
C LYS A 67 0.60 -1.27 6.93
N LEU A 68 0.74 -2.14 7.94
CA LEU A 68 -0.13 -3.30 8.17
C LEU A 68 -1.63 -2.94 8.23
N ASN A 69 -1.96 -1.84 8.89
CA ASN A 69 -3.33 -1.40 9.13
C ASN A 69 -3.83 -0.35 8.13
N VAL A 70 -3.17 -0.18 6.99
CA VAL A 70 -3.58 0.76 5.95
C VAL A 70 -4.11 0.00 4.74
N LYS A 71 -5.34 0.32 4.34
CA LYS A 71 -5.96 -0.24 3.12
C LYS A 71 -6.96 0.74 2.52
N PRO A 72 -7.04 0.89 1.19
CA PRO A 72 -8.11 1.65 0.57
C PRO A 72 -9.44 0.91 0.68
N SER A 73 -10.52 1.67 0.94
CA SER A 73 -11.87 1.18 0.71
C SER A 73 -12.13 1.03 -0.80
N ARG A 74 -13.17 0.28 -1.19
CA ARG A 74 -13.55 0.16 -2.62
C ARG A 74 -13.82 1.53 -3.25
N MET A 75 -14.48 2.42 -2.51
CA MET A 75 -14.78 3.78 -2.95
C MET A 75 -13.50 4.62 -3.07
N ALA A 76 -12.64 4.61 -2.05
CA ALA A 76 -11.37 5.35 -2.09
C ALA A 76 -10.47 4.86 -3.23
N SER A 77 -10.40 3.55 -3.45
CA SER A 77 -9.70 2.93 -4.59
C SER A 77 -10.20 3.49 -5.92
N GLN A 78 -11.52 3.51 -6.16
CA GLN A 78 -12.11 4.02 -7.40
C GLN A 78 -11.92 5.52 -7.60
N MET A 79 -12.12 6.33 -6.54
CA MET A 79 -12.06 7.79 -6.64
C MET A 79 -10.64 8.35 -6.71
N SER A 80 -9.66 7.64 -6.13
CA SER A 80 -8.27 8.11 -6.02
C SER A 80 -7.26 7.27 -6.79
N ALA A 81 -7.71 6.26 -7.53
CA ALA A 81 -6.87 5.22 -8.11
C ALA A 81 -5.96 4.55 -7.06
N GLY A 82 -6.46 4.35 -5.84
CA GLY A 82 -5.74 3.71 -4.73
C GLY A 82 -4.61 4.54 -4.11
N LEU A 83 -4.57 5.86 -4.39
CA LEU A 83 -3.61 6.78 -3.77
C LEU A 83 -4.05 7.27 -2.38
N VAL A 84 -5.32 7.10 -2.04
CA VAL A 84 -5.91 7.46 -0.75
C VAL A 84 -6.40 6.20 -0.05
N ALA A 85 -6.08 6.04 1.23
CA ALA A 85 -6.43 4.90 2.05
C ALA A 85 -6.87 5.34 3.45
N TYR A 86 -7.31 4.37 4.25
CA TYR A 86 -7.62 4.58 5.66
C TYR A 86 -6.64 3.81 6.54
N GLU A 87 -6.13 4.48 7.58
CA GLU A 87 -5.40 3.84 8.67
C GLU A 87 -6.39 3.37 9.75
N MET A 88 -6.49 2.06 9.93
CA MET A 88 -7.54 1.45 10.74
C MET A 88 -7.06 1.13 12.15
N THR A 89 -7.95 1.29 13.13
CA THR A 89 -7.72 0.86 14.51
C THR A 89 -8.80 -0.14 14.91
N LEU A 90 -8.42 -1.29 15.47
CA LEU A 90 -9.37 -2.31 15.92
C LEU A 90 -10.38 -1.72 16.92
N GLY A 91 -11.65 -2.09 16.77
CA GLY A 91 -12.75 -1.60 17.59
C GLY A 91 -13.17 -0.15 17.31
N LYS A 92 -12.57 0.52 16.31
CA LYS A 92 -12.91 1.90 15.92
C LYS A 92 -13.26 1.99 14.44
N GLN A 93 -14.40 2.62 14.15
CA GLN A 93 -14.79 2.96 12.78
C GLN A 93 -13.77 3.95 12.20
N ALA A 94 -13.38 3.73 10.95
CA ALA A 94 -12.51 4.67 10.23
C ALA A 94 -13.35 5.87 9.77
N THR A 95 -12.85 7.07 10.03
CA THR A 95 -13.47 8.34 9.64
C THR A 95 -12.55 9.13 8.71
N ASN A 96 -12.95 10.33 8.31
CA ASN A 96 -12.12 11.21 7.49
C ASN A 96 -10.78 11.57 8.17
N GLU A 97 -10.71 11.55 9.51
CA GLU A 97 -9.47 11.79 10.26
C GLU A 97 -8.44 10.67 10.08
N ASN A 98 -8.88 9.50 9.60
CA ASN A 98 -8.02 8.35 9.36
C ASN A 98 -7.53 8.26 7.91
N ILE A 99 -7.84 9.25 7.08
CA ILE A 99 -7.41 9.29 5.69
C ILE A 99 -5.89 9.54 5.64
N VAL A 100 -5.20 8.71 4.86
CA VAL A 100 -3.75 8.81 4.60
C VAL A 100 -3.48 8.69 3.10
N HIS A 101 -2.35 9.23 2.64
CA HIS A 101 -1.91 9.04 1.26
C HIS A 101 -0.90 7.90 1.15
N LEU A 102 -0.99 7.14 0.07
CA LEU A 102 -0.23 5.91 -0.16
C LEU A 102 1.29 6.06 0.05
N PHE A 103 1.83 7.22 -0.32
CA PHE A 103 3.26 7.49 -0.30
C PHE A 103 3.72 8.38 0.87
N ASP A 104 2.82 8.74 1.79
CA ASP A 104 3.20 9.45 3.01
C ASP A 104 4.18 8.59 3.81
N TYR A 105 5.18 9.23 4.43
CA TYR A 105 6.22 8.54 5.20
C TYR A 105 5.63 7.74 6.36
N GLU A 106 6.17 6.54 6.59
CA GLU A 106 5.84 5.67 7.71
C GLU A 106 6.99 4.70 7.97
N GLU A 107 7.29 4.40 9.23
CA GLU A 107 8.30 3.42 9.61
C GLU A 107 7.77 2.35 10.59
N ASP A 108 6.56 2.53 11.12
CA ASP A 108 5.96 1.63 12.10
C ASP A 108 5.09 0.54 11.45
N ASN A 109 5.21 -0.69 11.93
CA ASN A 109 4.35 -1.84 11.57
C ASN A 109 4.20 -2.02 10.05
N LEU A 110 5.31 -1.90 9.33
CA LEU A 110 5.37 -2.13 7.89
C LEU A 110 5.38 -3.63 7.57
N THR A 111 4.87 -3.96 6.39
CA THR A 111 4.92 -5.32 5.85
C THR A 111 5.24 -5.28 4.37
N ASN A 112 5.90 -6.32 3.87
CA ASN A 112 6.06 -6.58 2.43
C ASN A 112 5.06 -7.62 1.92
N ASN A 113 4.31 -8.27 2.80
CA ASN A 113 3.33 -9.29 2.45
C ASN A 113 1.93 -8.66 2.34
N PRO A 114 1.35 -8.56 1.13
CA PRO A 114 0.01 -7.98 0.96
C PRO A 114 -1.09 -8.74 1.71
N GLN A 115 -0.89 -10.04 1.95
CA GLN A 115 -1.87 -10.86 2.66
C GLN A 115 -2.03 -10.40 4.11
N GLU A 116 -0.97 -9.91 4.76
CA GLU A 116 -1.05 -9.42 6.14
C GLU A 116 -1.96 -8.19 6.27
N GLN A 117 -1.96 -7.30 5.27
CA GLN A 117 -2.87 -6.15 5.22
C GLN A 117 -4.33 -6.60 4.98
N ILE A 118 -4.55 -7.64 4.17
CA ILE A 118 -5.88 -8.23 3.96
C ILE A 118 -6.39 -8.87 5.26
N ASP A 119 -5.53 -9.62 5.95
CA ASP A 119 -5.87 -10.28 7.20
C ASP A 119 -6.15 -9.25 8.32
N PHE A 120 -5.37 -8.17 8.38
CA PHE A 120 -5.65 -7.07 9.29
C PHE A 120 -7.00 -6.42 8.99
N PHE A 121 -7.31 -6.16 7.71
CA PHE A 121 -8.59 -5.59 7.29
C PHE A 121 -9.77 -6.47 7.73
N LYS A 122 -9.66 -7.80 7.57
CA LYS A 122 -10.67 -8.76 8.06
C LYS A 122 -10.83 -8.70 9.58
N LYS A 123 -9.73 -8.68 10.33
CA LYS A 123 -9.75 -8.52 11.80
C LYS A 123 -10.40 -7.20 12.21
N TRP A 124 -10.14 -6.12 11.48
CA TRP A 124 -10.76 -4.83 11.72
C TRP A 124 -12.27 -4.88 11.49
N LEU A 125 -12.74 -5.44 10.37
CA LEU A 125 -14.17 -5.64 10.12
C LEU A 125 -14.84 -6.48 11.22
N ALA A 126 -14.21 -7.59 11.62
CA ALA A 126 -14.70 -8.44 12.71
C ALA A 126 -14.80 -7.68 14.04
N SER A 127 -13.81 -6.83 14.35
CA SER A 127 -13.82 -6.00 15.57
C SER A 127 -14.94 -4.96 15.61
N LEU A 128 -15.55 -4.66 14.45
CA LEU A 128 -16.70 -3.76 14.30
C LEU A 128 -18.03 -4.50 14.26
N GLY A 129 -18.02 -5.84 14.39
CA GLY A 129 -19.22 -6.67 14.30
C GLY A 129 -19.76 -6.83 12.88
N ALA A 130 -18.93 -6.62 11.84
CA ALA A 130 -19.36 -6.82 10.46
C ALA A 130 -19.67 -8.31 10.20
N GLN A 131 -20.77 -8.58 9.49
CA GLN A 131 -21.10 -9.94 9.04
C GLN A 131 -20.44 -10.23 7.69
N ASP A 132 -20.21 -11.52 7.39
CA ASP A 132 -19.64 -11.98 6.12
C ASP A 132 -18.24 -11.41 5.77
N TYR A 133 -17.50 -10.87 6.76
CA TYR A 133 -16.22 -10.19 6.54
C TYR A 133 -15.14 -11.10 5.89
N GLU A 134 -15.26 -12.42 6.06
CA GLU A 134 -14.34 -13.41 5.49
C GLU A 134 -14.30 -13.39 3.96
N LYS A 135 -15.39 -12.93 3.32
CA LYS A 135 -15.53 -12.86 1.85
C LYS A 135 -14.81 -11.68 1.22
N PHE A 136 -14.26 -10.74 2.01
CA PHE A 136 -13.60 -9.55 1.50
C PHE A 136 -12.11 -9.80 1.22
N ASN A 137 -11.65 -9.37 0.05
CA ASN A 137 -10.23 -9.32 -0.35
C ASN A 137 -9.83 -7.86 -0.66
#